data_AF-A0A2E2N4F3-F1
#
_entry.id   AF-A0A2E2N4F3-F1
#
_cell.length_a   1.000
_cell.length_b   1.000
_cell.length_c   1.000
_cell.angle_alpha   90.00
_cell.angle_beta   90.00
_cell.angle_gamma   90.00
#
_symmetry.space_group_name_H-M   'P 1'
#
loop_
_entity.id
_entity.type
_entity.pdbx_description
1 polymer ?
#
loop_
_entity_poly.entity_id
_entity_poly.type
_entity_poly.pdbx_seq_one_letter_code
_entity_poly.pdbx_strand_id
1 'polypeptide(L)'
;MKTATVVIALALASAAASATAQEAYAWGENVGWINLNPEADEAQVGLRYVLSGNDRLAGFAWGENIGWVNFGNGDFDGYPLACDQMGSGEFGVYLEGESGDAVRLLRGWAWAENAGWINFNVNCADPGAEVLDGEGQFAGARLEGGALDGFAWAENLGWINLNGAVLPCSPSDMAMPIGVVDIADVVAFLQAFGSMDPAADFALPNGVFDIADVVSFLQVFGQGCP
;
A
#
# COMPACT_ATOMS: atom_id res chain seq x y z
N MET A 1 39.72 25.44 -49.30
CA MET A 1 39.52 24.85 -47.96
C MET A 1 38.20 24.10 -48.00
N LYS A 2 38.22 22.78 -47.83
CA LYS A 2 37.02 21.93 -47.88
C LYS A 2 36.38 21.90 -46.50
N THR A 3 35.16 22.42 -46.37
CA THR A 3 34.36 22.33 -45.16
C THR A 3 33.82 20.90 -45.02
N ALA A 4 34.21 20.22 -43.94
CA ALA A 4 33.68 18.91 -43.58
C ALA A 4 32.55 19.10 -42.56
N THR A 5 31.33 18.75 -42.96
CA THR A 5 30.17 18.73 -42.07
C THR A 5 30.17 17.42 -41.30
N VAL A 6 30.31 17.48 -39.97
CA VAL A 6 30.17 16.32 -39.08
C VAL A 6 28.69 16.17 -38.73
N VAL A 7 28.08 15.05 -39.13
CA VAL A 7 26.72 14.67 -38.71
C VAL A 7 26.88 13.79 -37.47
N ILE A 8 26.46 14.30 -36.31
CA ILE A 8 26.34 13.50 -35.08
C ILE A 8 25.01 12.76 -35.15
N ALA A 9 25.05 11.46 -35.43
CA ALA A 9 23.88 10.60 -35.32
C ALA A 9 23.58 10.39 -33.83
N LEU A 10 22.46 10.94 -33.35
CA LEU A 10 21.93 10.64 -32.04
C LEU A 10 21.30 9.25 -32.11
N ALA A 11 22.02 8.23 -31.64
CA ALA A 11 21.44 6.91 -31.43
C ALA A 11 20.39 7.03 -30.32
N LEU A 12 19.10 6.89 -30.66
CA LEU A 12 18.09 6.55 -29.67
C LEU A 12 18.41 5.14 -29.18
N ALA A 13 19.17 5.05 -28.09
CA ALA A 13 19.12 3.89 -27.25
C ALA A 13 17.70 3.89 -26.64
N SER A 14 16.84 3.00 -27.12
CA SER A 14 15.68 2.60 -26.32
C SER A 14 16.25 1.81 -25.15
N ALA A 15 16.64 2.53 -24.10
CA ALA A 15 16.58 1.94 -22.78
C ALA A 15 15.11 1.59 -22.61
N ALA A 16 14.77 0.29 -22.73
CA ALA A 16 13.67 -0.21 -21.95
C ALA A 16 14.02 0.20 -20.54
N ALA A 17 13.31 1.21 -20.02
CA ALA A 17 13.43 1.58 -18.63
C ALA A 17 13.08 0.31 -17.86
N SER A 18 14.10 -0.39 -17.36
CA SER A 18 13.91 -1.30 -16.25
C SER A 18 13.23 -0.46 -15.17
N ALA A 19 12.06 -0.89 -14.71
CA ALA A 19 11.29 -0.22 -13.68
C ALA A 19 12.21 0.13 -12.49
N THR A 20 12.49 1.42 -12.30
CA THR A 20 13.21 1.94 -11.14
C THR A 20 12.46 3.13 -10.53
N ALA A 21 11.13 3.00 -10.43
CA ALA A 21 10.38 3.46 -9.27
C ALA A 21 10.12 2.19 -8.46
N GLN A 22 10.63 2.09 -7.24
CA GLN A 22 10.74 0.81 -6.53
C GLN A 22 9.35 0.31 -6.09
N GLU A 23 8.75 -0.47 -6.99
CA GLU A 23 7.86 -1.62 -6.79
C GLU A 23 6.56 -1.44 -6.00
N ALA A 24 5.79 -0.38 -6.14
CA ALA A 24 4.42 -0.38 -5.62
C ALA A 24 3.43 -1.13 -6.55
N TYR A 25 3.78 -2.31 -7.07
CA TYR A 25 2.91 -3.03 -8.03
C TYR A 25 2.65 -4.47 -7.63
N ALA A 26 1.39 -4.89 -7.76
CA ALA A 26 0.96 -6.29 -7.70
C ALA A 26 0.51 -6.76 -9.08
N TRP A 27 0.44 -8.07 -9.29
CA TRP A 27 0.03 -8.64 -10.57
C TRP A 27 -0.81 -9.92 -10.43
N GLY A 28 -1.80 -10.10 -11.30
CA GLY A 28 -2.52 -11.37 -11.44
C GLY A 28 -2.88 -11.64 -12.90
N GLU A 29 -2.96 -12.91 -13.29
CA GLU A 29 -3.21 -13.30 -14.68
C GLU A 29 -4.53 -12.72 -15.23
N ASN A 30 -5.59 -12.70 -14.41
CA ASN A 30 -6.89 -12.14 -14.80
C ASN A 30 -7.09 -10.68 -14.38
N VAL A 31 -6.15 -10.11 -13.61
CA VAL A 31 -6.24 -8.75 -13.05
C VAL A 31 -5.35 -7.77 -13.81
N GLY A 32 -4.27 -8.27 -14.41
CA GLY A 32 -3.20 -7.43 -14.92
C GLY A 32 -2.39 -6.81 -13.77
N TRP A 33 -1.79 -5.66 -14.06
CA TRP A 33 -1.06 -4.88 -13.06
C TRP A 33 -2.00 -4.07 -12.16
N ILE A 34 -1.69 -4.08 -10.87
CA ILE A 34 -2.27 -3.19 -9.86
C ILE A 34 -1.18 -2.26 -9.36
N ASN A 35 -1.38 -0.95 -9.51
CA ASN A 35 -0.55 0.08 -8.90
C ASN A 35 -1.05 0.36 -7.47
N LEU A 36 -0.25 -0.01 -6.47
CA LEU A 36 -0.49 0.22 -5.04
C LEU A 36 -0.16 1.65 -4.60
N ASN A 37 0.56 2.42 -5.43
CA ASN A 37 0.78 3.85 -5.22
C ASN A 37 0.49 4.65 -6.51
N PRO A 38 -0.78 4.71 -6.96
CA PRO A 38 -1.14 5.51 -8.11
C PRO A 38 -0.96 7.00 -7.82
N GLU A 39 -0.45 7.74 -8.81
CA GLU A 39 -0.52 9.20 -8.77
C GLU A 39 -1.96 9.62 -9.14
N ALA A 40 -2.66 10.25 -8.21
CA ALA A 40 -3.87 10.99 -8.52
C ALA A 40 -4.02 12.20 -7.59
N ASP A 41 -4.90 13.12 -7.97
CA ASP A 41 -5.18 14.40 -7.31
C ASP A 41 -6.17 14.29 -6.14
N GLU A 42 -6.43 13.08 -5.64
CA GLU A 42 -7.33 12.82 -4.54
C GLU A 42 -6.58 12.38 -3.27
N ALA A 43 -6.98 12.94 -2.12
CA ALA A 43 -6.35 12.83 -0.79
C ALA A 43 -6.27 11.41 -0.18
N GLN A 44 -6.59 10.35 -0.93
CA GLN A 44 -6.65 8.98 -0.42
C GLN A 44 -6.07 7.93 -1.39
N VAL A 45 -5.40 8.38 -2.44
CA VAL A 45 -4.85 7.51 -3.48
C VAL A 45 -3.48 7.01 -3.02
N GLY A 46 -3.23 5.71 -3.22
CA GLY A 46 -2.07 5.01 -2.69
C GLY A 46 -2.37 4.31 -1.37
N LEU A 47 -1.73 3.17 -1.17
CA LEU A 47 -1.79 2.44 0.09
C LEU A 47 -0.95 3.12 1.15
N ARG A 48 -1.51 3.29 2.34
CA ARG A 48 -0.83 3.88 3.50
C ARG A 48 -1.01 3.04 4.75
N TYR A 49 -0.06 3.14 5.67
CA TYR A 49 -0.22 2.64 7.03
C TYR A 49 -1.08 3.59 7.84
N VAL A 50 -1.99 3.04 8.64
CA VAL A 50 -2.72 3.78 9.66
C VAL A 50 -2.41 3.18 11.02
N LEU A 51 -1.80 3.97 11.90
CA LEU A 51 -1.48 3.61 13.27
C LEU A 51 -2.67 3.98 14.16
N SER A 52 -3.60 3.06 14.40
CA SER A 52 -4.77 3.28 15.26
C SER A 52 -5.14 1.99 15.99
N GLY A 53 -4.46 1.69 17.11
CA GLY A 53 -4.71 0.53 17.99
C GLY A 53 -4.42 -0.86 17.38
N ASN A 54 -4.64 -1.02 16.07
CA ASN A 54 -4.36 -2.15 15.20
C ASN A 54 -3.79 -1.58 13.89
N ASP A 55 -2.59 -1.97 13.50
CA ASP A 55 -1.99 -1.47 12.26
C ASP A 55 -2.76 -1.99 11.05
N ARG A 56 -3.11 -1.09 10.13
CA ARG A 56 -3.88 -1.42 8.93
C ARG A 56 -3.36 -0.71 7.69
N LEU A 57 -3.72 -1.27 6.55
CA LEU A 57 -3.63 -0.60 5.26
C LEU A 57 -4.92 0.18 4.99
N ALA A 58 -4.78 1.36 4.41
CA ALA A 58 -5.89 2.17 3.94
C ALA A 58 -5.56 2.81 2.58
N GLY A 59 -6.58 3.36 1.92
CA GLY A 59 -6.43 4.04 0.64
C GLY A 59 -6.80 3.18 -0.56
N PHE A 60 -6.42 3.67 -1.75
CA PHE A 60 -6.85 3.11 -3.02
C PHE A 60 -5.67 2.72 -3.91
N ALA A 61 -5.73 1.51 -4.45
CA ALA A 61 -4.87 1.04 -5.52
C ALA A 61 -5.61 1.02 -6.86
N TRP A 62 -4.88 1.10 -7.97
CA TRP A 62 -5.47 1.12 -9.32
C TRP A 62 -5.09 -0.14 -10.09
N GLY A 63 -6.07 -0.97 -10.44
CA GLY A 63 -5.89 -2.14 -11.31
C GLY A 63 -6.33 -1.85 -12.75
N GLU A 64 -5.48 -2.17 -13.72
CA GLU A 64 -5.76 -1.85 -15.13
C GLU A 64 -7.03 -2.53 -15.69
N ASN A 65 -7.37 -3.73 -15.19
CA ASN A 65 -8.56 -4.48 -15.61
C ASN A 65 -9.69 -4.51 -14.58
N ILE A 66 -9.44 -4.03 -13.35
CA ILE A 66 -10.39 -4.14 -12.23
C ILE A 66 -10.77 -2.78 -11.61
N GLY A 67 -10.17 -1.69 -12.09
CA GLY A 67 -10.42 -0.33 -11.62
C GLY A 67 -9.85 -0.07 -10.23
N TRP A 68 -10.49 0.84 -9.48
CA TRP A 68 -10.10 1.18 -8.13
C TRP A 68 -10.32 0.01 -7.14
N VAL A 69 -9.30 -0.23 -6.32
CA VAL A 69 -9.30 -1.19 -5.23
C VAL A 69 -9.19 -0.44 -3.90
N ASN A 70 -10.23 -0.51 -3.08
CA ASN A 70 -10.31 0.11 -1.77
C ASN A 70 -9.81 -0.87 -0.69
N PHE A 71 -8.80 -0.47 0.08
CA PHE A 71 -8.23 -1.27 1.17
C PHE A 71 -8.84 -0.99 2.54
N GLY A 72 -9.88 -0.14 2.61
CA GLY A 72 -10.64 0.20 3.81
C GLY A 72 -10.71 1.71 4.05
N ASN A 73 -11.78 2.16 4.75
CA ASN A 73 -12.13 3.59 4.87
C ASN A 73 -12.14 4.16 6.29
N GLY A 74 -11.78 3.44 7.35
CA GLY A 74 -11.98 3.97 8.70
C GLY A 74 -11.55 3.07 9.86
N ASP A 75 -11.70 3.60 11.08
CA ASP A 75 -11.27 3.01 12.34
C ASP A 75 -11.92 1.66 12.64
N PHE A 76 -11.14 0.58 12.50
CA PHE A 76 -11.50 -0.71 13.09
C PHE A 76 -11.40 -0.60 14.61
N ASP A 77 -12.54 -0.51 15.29
CA ASP A 77 -12.60 -0.69 16.74
C ASP A 77 -12.51 -2.21 17.03
N GLY A 78 -11.31 -2.77 16.86
CA GLY A 78 -10.98 -4.16 17.19
C GLY A 78 -10.49 -5.04 16.04
N TYR A 79 -9.63 -5.98 16.41
CA TYR A 79 -9.15 -7.11 15.61
C TYR A 79 -9.88 -8.38 16.09
N PRO A 80 -10.28 -9.34 15.23
CA PRO A 80 -10.47 -9.28 13.79
C PRO A 80 -11.93 -8.93 13.45
N LEU A 81 -12.19 -8.26 12.31
CA LEU A 81 -13.49 -8.40 11.64
C LEU A 81 -13.56 -9.83 11.10
N ALA A 82 -14.06 -10.75 11.92
CA ALA A 82 -14.51 -12.03 11.42
C ALA A 82 -15.57 -11.77 10.33
N CYS A 83 -15.72 -12.70 9.39
CA CYS A 83 -16.61 -12.54 8.24
C CYS A 83 -18.10 -12.28 8.59
N ASP A 84 -18.47 -12.36 9.87
CA ASP A 84 -19.79 -12.08 10.41
C ASP A 84 -20.02 -10.60 10.75
N GLN A 85 -18.96 -9.79 10.86
CA GLN A 85 -19.06 -8.32 11.03
C GLN A 85 -18.96 -7.57 9.69
N MET A 86 -18.70 -8.25 8.57
CA MET A 86 -18.67 -7.66 7.22
C MET A 86 -20.04 -7.14 6.73
N GLY A 87 -21.09 -7.24 7.57
CA GLY A 87 -22.41 -6.66 7.33
C GLY A 87 -22.55 -5.19 7.76
N SER A 88 -21.57 -4.60 8.48
CA SER A 88 -21.65 -3.20 8.95
C SER A 88 -21.21 -2.16 7.90
N GLY A 89 -20.69 -2.59 6.74
CA GLY A 89 -20.05 -1.70 5.77
C GLY A 89 -18.58 -1.38 6.10
N GLU A 90 -18.04 -1.98 7.18
CA GLU A 90 -16.63 -1.87 7.57
C GLU A 90 -15.86 -3.07 6.99
N PHE A 91 -14.80 -2.78 6.24
CA PHE A 91 -13.88 -3.76 5.66
C PHE A 91 -12.49 -3.15 5.53
N GLY A 92 -11.48 -3.99 5.43
CA GLY A 92 -10.14 -3.58 5.03
C GLY A 92 -9.09 -4.64 5.33
N VAL A 93 -7.84 -4.26 5.10
CA VAL A 93 -6.68 -5.13 5.26
C VAL A 93 -5.86 -4.68 6.47
N TYR A 94 -5.64 -5.58 7.42
CA TYR A 94 -4.89 -5.31 8.63
C TYR A 94 -3.66 -6.20 8.74
N LEU A 95 -2.71 -5.81 9.59
CA LEU A 95 -1.49 -6.56 9.85
C LEU A 95 -1.62 -7.33 11.17
N GLU A 96 -1.48 -8.64 11.10
CA GLU A 96 -1.35 -9.53 12.26
C GLU A 96 0.03 -9.37 12.90
N GLY A 97 0.07 -9.31 14.23
CA GLY A 97 1.30 -9.18 15.02
C GLY A 97 1.52 -7.77 15.58
N GLU A 98 2.58 -7.63 16.38
CA GLU A 98 2.93 -6.36 17.04
C GLU A 98 3.69 -5.43 16.08
N SER A 99 3.54 -4.12 16.27
CA SER A 99 4.32 -3.13 15.52
C SER A 99 5.81 -3.34 15.83
N GLY A 100 6.60 -3.68 14.81
CA GLY A 100 8.04 -3.98 14.93
C GLY A 100 8.42 -5.44 14.69
N ASP A 101 7.45 -6.34 14.51
CA ASP A 101 7.73 -7.69 14.03
C ASP A 101 8.33 -7.65 12.61
N ALA A 102 9.39 -8.44 12.40
CA ALA A 102 10.09 -8.50 11.10
C ALA A 102 9.22 -9.03 9.97
N VAL A 103 8.22 -9.86 10.32
CA VAL A 103 7.22 -10.41 9.40
C VAL A 103 5.85 -10.23 10.02
N ARG A 104 4.91 -9.66 9.26
CA ARG A 104 3.53 -9.45 9.69
C ARG A 104 2.58 -9.93 8.62
N LEU A 105 1.58 -10.72 9.02
CA LEU A 105 0.70 -11.34 8.04
C LEU A 105 -0.43 -10.37 7.68
N LEU A 106 -0.71 -10.21 6.39
CA LEU A 106 -1.87 -9.44 5.96
C LEU A 106 -3.12 -10.31 6.11
N ARG A 107 -4.19 -9.66 6.55
CA ARG A 107 -5.47 -10.26 6.90
C ARG A 107 -6.61 -9.35 6.48
N GLY A 108 -7.73 -9.92 6.08
CA GLY A 108 -8.97 -9.19 5.82
C GLY A 108 -9.33 -9.14 4.35
N TRP A 109 -9.99 -8.06 3.93
CA TRP A 109 -10.62 -7.96 2.62
C TRP A 109 -10.48 -6.55 2.02
N ALA A 110 -10.20 -6.49 0.73
CA ALA A 110 -10.28 -5.26 -0.08
C ALA A 110 -11.42 -5.36 -1.09
N TRP A 111 -11.94 -4.21 -1.54
CA TRP A 111 -13.03 -4.13 -2.51
C TRP A 111 -12.54 -3.54 -3.83
N ALA A 112 -12.63 -4.30 -4.93
CA ALA A 112 -12.38 -3.82 -6.29
C ALA A 112 -13.70 -3.49 -6.99
N GLU A 113 -13.83 -2.28 -7.53
CA GLU A 113 -15.10 -1.78 -8.08
C GLU A 113 -15.64 -2.62 -9.25
N ASN A 114 -14.76 -3.21 -10.07
CA ASN A 114 -15.15 -4.01 -11.23
C ASN A 114 -14.94 -5.52 -11.06
N ALA A 115 -14.58 -5.98 -9.85
CA ALA A 115 -14.28 -7.40 -9.61
C ALA A 115 -14.80 -7.98 -8.29
N GLY A 116 -15.17 -7.13 -7.33
CA GLY A 116 -15.68 -7.51 -6.03
C GLY A 116 -14.58 -7.73 -4.99
N TRP A 117 -14.82 -8.66 -4.07
CA TRP A 117 -13.98 -8.89 -2.90
C TRP A 117 -12.65 -9.57 -3.23
N ILE A 118 -11.56 -9.03 -2.67
CA ILE A 118 -10.22 -9.61 -2.66
C ILE A 118 -9.89 -10.01 -1.22
N ASN A 119 -9.57 -11.29 -1.03
CA ASN A 119 -9.25 -11.91 0.25
C ASN A 119 -7.74 -11.86 0.50
N PHE A 120 -7.36 -11.29 1.65
CA PHE A 120 -5.98 -11.31 2.17
C PHE A 120 -5.88 -12.34 3.28
N ASN A 121 -6.08 -13.62 2.97
CA ASN A 121 -5.87 -14.73 3.90
C ASN A 121 -6.72 -14.69 5.19
N VAL A 122 -8.02 -14.40 5.07
CA VAL A 122 -9.02 -14.62 6.13
C VAL A 122 -10.11 -15.54 5.59
N ASN A 123 -10.20 -16.77 6.10
CA ASN A 123 -11.29 -17.67 5.78
C ASN A 123 -12.46 -17.47 6.76
N CYS A 124 -13.67 -17.29 6.22
CA CYS A 124 -14.87 -17.11 7.03
C CYS A 124 -15.27 -18.33 7.86
N ALA A 125 -14.90 -19.53 7.42
CA ALA A 125 -15.12 -20.76 8.16
C ALA A 125 -14.03 -21.01 9.22
N ASP A 126 -12.85 -20.43 9.04
CA ASP A 126 -11.70 -20.57 9.94
C ASP A 126 -10.74 -19.37 9.78
N PRO A 127 -10.98 -18.26 10.50
CA PRO A 127 -10.23 -17.02 10.31
C PRO A 127 -8.75 -17.11 10.73
N GLY A 128 -8.32 -18.23 11.33
CA GLY A 128 -6.92 -18.53 11.62
C GLY A 128 -6.28 -19.54 10.68
N ALA A 129 -6.99 -20.04 9.67
CA ALA A 129 -6.44 -20.99 8.71
C ALA A 129 -5.44 -20.29 7.79
N GLU A 130 -4.21 -20.80 7.77
CA GLU A 130 -3.18 -20.35 6.84
C GLU A 130 -3.54 -20.76 5.40
N VAL A 131 -3.53 -19.80 4.47
CA VAL A 131 -3.45 -20.09 3.04
C VAL A 131 -2.08 -20.70 2.74
N LEU A 132 -2.08 -21.96 2.30
CA LEU A 132 -0.89 -22.72 1.93
C LEU A 132 -0.83 -22.95 0.40
N ASP A 133 0.37 -23.09 -0.16
CA ASP A 133 0.59 -23.54 -1.53
C ASP A 133 0.35 -25.05 -1.71
N GLY A 134 0.62 -25.57 -2.91
CA GLY A 134 0.45 -27.00 -3.25
C GLY A 134 1.39 -27.93 -2.47
N GLU A 135 2.41 -27.36 -1.82
CA GLU A 135 3.44 -28.04 -1.04
C GLU A 135 3.21 -27.87 0.49
N GLY A 136 2.16 -27.13 0.89
CA GLY A 136 1.83 -26.89 2.29
C GLY A 136 2.66 -25.78 2.96
N GLN A 137 3.32 -24.92 2.18
CA GLN A 137 4.00 -23.71 2.70
C GLN A 137 3.04 -22.52 2.69
N PHE A 138 3.22 -21.57 3.61
CA PHE A 138 2.41 -20.36 3.65
C PHE A 138 2.54 -19.56 2.35
N ALA A 139 1.40 -19.33 1.70
CA ALA A 139 1.28 -18.58 0.45
C ALA A 139 0.48 -17.28 0.61
N GLY A 140 -0.07 -17.00 1.79
CA GLY A 140 -0.81 -15.78 2.03
C GLY A 140 0.06 -14.52 1.98
N ALA A 141 -0.59 -13.37 1.85
CA ALA A 141 0.06 -12.09 1.89
C ALA A 141 0.74 -11.82 3.25
N ARG A 142 1.98 -11.33 3.23
CA ARG A 142 2.74 -10.85 4.40
C ARG A 142 3.52 -9.59 4.04
N LEU A 143 3.81 -8.79 5.05
CA LEU A 143 4.80 -7.73 4.99
C LEU A 143 6.10 -8.24 5.64
N GLU A 144 7.21 -8.10 4.93
CA GLU A 144 8.55 -8.44 5.42
C GLU A 144 9.54 -7.39 4.89
N GLY A 145 10.24 -6.71 5.81
CA GLY A 145 11.24 -5.69 5.45
C GLY A 145 10.72 -4.56 4.55
N GLY A 146 9.46 -4.14 4.74
CA GLY A 146 8.81 -3.07 3.95
C GLY A 146 8.24 -3.52 2.59
N ALA A 147 8.46 -4.77 2.18
CA ALA A 147 7.89 -5.34 0.98
C ALA A 147 6.80 -6.35 1.30
N LEU A 148 5.81 -6.43 0.41
CA LEU A 148 4.83 -7.49 0.41
C LEU A 148 5.43 -8.76 -0.22
N ASP A 149 4.97 -9.89 0.31
CA ASP A 149 5.24 -11.21 -0.22
C ASP A 149 4.01 -12.09 -0.11
N GLY A 150 3.93 -13.12 -0.95
CA GLY A 150 2.81 -14.03 -1.06
C GLY A 150 1.66 -13.51 -1.92
N PHE A 151 0.48 -14.06 -1.65
CA PHE A 151 -0.68 -13.94 -2.54
C PHE A 151 -1.95 -13.52 -1.81
N ALA A 152 -2.77 -12.75 -2.54
CA ALA A 152 -4.18 -12.55 -2.26
C ALA A 152 -5.02 -13.34 -3.27
N TRP A 153 -6.31 -13.54 -2.97
CA TRP A 153 -7.20 -14.30 -3.84
C TRP A 153 -8.57 -13.64 -3.99
N ALA A 154 -9.13 -13.69 -5.18
CA ALA A 154 -10.50 -13.28 -5.44
C ALA A 154 -11.24 -14.32 -6.29
N GLU A 155 -12.49 -14.62 -5.96
CA GLU A 155 -13.31 -15.63 -6.64
C GLU A 155 -13.36 -15.44 -8.16
N ASN A 156 -13.49 -14.19 -8.59
CA ASN A 156 -13.65 -13.84 -10.01
C ASN A 156 -12.33 -13.55 -10.72
N LEU A 157 -11.21 -13.52 -10.00
CA LEU A 157 -9.91 -13.08 -10.52
C LEU A 157 -8.78 -14.12 -10.34
N GLY A 158 -8.95 -15.07 -9.43
CA GLY A 158 -7.90 -16.00 -9.03
C GLY A 158 -6.85 -15.36 -8.13
N TRP A 159 -5.62 -15.86 -8.24
CA TRP A 159 -4.48 -15.45 -7.42
C TRP A 159 -3.89 -14.12 -7.89
N ILE A 160 -3.57 -13.25 -6.92
CA ILE A 160 -2.89 -11.98 -7.10
C ILE A 160 -1.56 -12.09 -6.37
N ASN A 161 -0.47 -11.95 -7.11
CA ASN A 161 0.91 -11.97 -6.62
C ASN A 161 1.30 -10.59 -6.10
N LEU A 162 1.79 -10.53 -4.85
CA LEU A 162 2.24 -9.32 -4.18
C LEU A 162 3.77 -9.27 -3.99
N ASN A 163 4.49 -10.30 -4.46
CA ASN A 163 5.92 -10.47 -4.19
C ASN A 163 6.74 -9.30 -4.69
N GLY A 164 7.50 -8.69 -3.78
CA GLY A 164 8.36 -7.55 -4.06
C GLY A 164 7.63 -6.21 -4.00
N ALA A 165 6.31 -6.20 -3.81
CA ALA A 165 5.56 -4.97 -3.82
C ALA A 165 5.86 -4.13 -2.57
N VAL A 166 6.57 -3.02 -2.71
CA VAL A 166 6.96 -2.15 -1.60
C VAL A 166 5.79 -1.25 -1.20
N LEU A 167 5.49 -1.23 0.10
CA LEU A 167 4.52 -0.32 0.70
C LEU A 167 5.26 0.79 1.45
N PRO A 168 4.59 1.93 1.72
CA PRO A 168 5.12 2.90 2.66
C PRO A 168 5.52 2.21 3.96
N CYS A 169 6.72 2.44 4.46
CA CYS A 169 7.18 1.69 5.63
C CYS A 169 6.52 2.17 6.95
N SER A 170 5.92 3.36 6.93
CA SER A 170 5.22 3.99 8.04
C SER A 170 4.27 5.08 7.51
N PRO A 171 3.39 5.66 8.35
CA PRO A 171 2.59 6.80 7.93
C PRO A 171 3.40 8.03 7.49
N SER A 172 4.66 8.17 7.93
CA SER A 172 5.51 9.28 7.50
C SER A 172 6.27 9.02 6.19
N ASP A 173 6.05 7.90 5.52
CA ASP A 173 6.53 7.61 4.17
C ASP A 173 5.40 7.97 3.19
N MET A 174 5.45 9.20 2.68
CA MET A 174 4.38 9.85 1.92
C MET A 174 4.82 10.18 0.48
N ALA A 175 6.11 10.06 0.18
CA ALA A 175 6.69 10.46 -1.09
C ALA A 175 7.61 9.37 -1.63
N MET A 176 7.89 9.43 -2.94
CA MET A 176 8.91 8.57 -3.51
C MET A 176 10.31 9.00 -3.03
N PRO A 177 11.23 8.03 -2.77
CA PRO A 177 11.07 6.59 -2.94
C PRO A 177 10.29 5.91 -1.79
N ILE A 178 9.24 5.17 -2.14
CA ILE A 178 8.43 4.41 -1.16
C ILE A 178 9.27 3.31 -0.51
N GLY A 179 9.03 3.08 0.78
CA GLY A 179 9.80 2.18 1.64
C GLY A 179 11.01 2.87 2.28
N VAL A 180 11.15 4.19 2.11
CA VAL A 180 12.26 5.00 2.65
C VAL A 180 11.70 6.32 3.16
N VAL A 181 11.96 6.62 4.43
CA VAL A 181 11.62 7.92 5.02
C VAL A 181 12.80 8.90 4.84
N ASP A 182 12.60 9.94 4.04
CA ASP A 182 13.58 10.98 3.73
C ASP A 182 12.99 12.41 3.64
N ILE A 183 13.76 13.36 3.11
CA ILE A 183 13.33 14.77 3.06
C ILE A 183 12.15 15.01 2.12
N ALA A 184 11.92 14.15 1.13
CA ALA A 184 10.78 14.20 0.23
C ALA A 184 9.47 14.00 1.02
N ASP A 185 9.46 13.14 2.03
CA ASP A 185 8.30 12.92 2.89
C ASP A 185 7.97 14.13 3.74
N VAL A 186 8.99 14.80 4.28
CA VAL A 186 8.80 16.06 5.01
C VAL A 186 8.18 17.10 4.08
N VAL A 187 8.63 17.17 2.82
CA VAL A 187 8.05 18.08 1.83
C VAL A 187 6.60 17.71 1.54
N ALA A 188 6.29 16.43 1.35
CA ALA A 188 4.92 15.95 1.12
C ALA A 188 4.00 16.27 2.31
N PHE A 189 4.46 15.99 3.54
CA PHE A 189 3.74 16.36 4.77
C PHE A 189 3.47 17.86 4.84
N LEU A 190 4.47 18.72 4.59
CA LEU A 190 4.30 20.17 4.66
C LEU A 190 3.35 20.70 3.57
N GLN A 191 3.33 20.09 2.39
CA GLN A 191 2.37 20.41 1.33
C GLN A 191 0.95 20.05 1.76
N ALA A 192 0.75 18.81 2.24
CA ALA A 192 -0.53 18.33 2.74
C ALA A 192 -1.04 19.16 3.94
N PHE A 193 -0.17 19.45 4.91
CA PHE A 193 -0.48 20.30 6.06
C PHE A 193 -0.87 21.72 5.64
N GLY A 194 -0.14 22.30 4.66
CA GLY A 194 -0.43 23.61 4.11
C GLY A 194 -1.77 23.70 3.35
N SER A 195 -2.27 22.58 2.81
CA SER A 195 -3.58 22.48 2.15
C SER A 195 -4.69 21.98 3.06
N MET A 196 -4.42 21.70 4.35
CA MET A 196 -5.37 21.04 5.27
C MET A 196 -5.87 19.70 4.70
N ASP A 197 -4.97 18.96 4.06
CA ASP A 197 -5.26 17.63 3.52
C ASP A 197 -5.29 16.61 4.66
N PRO A 198 -6.35 15.77 4.77
CA PRO A 198 -6.44 14.71 5.79
C PRO A 198 -5.22 13.78 5.89
N ALA A 199 -4.39 13.66 4.85
CA ALA A 199 -3.14 12.92 4.90
C ALA A 199 -2.11 13.50 5.89
N ALA A 200 -2.26 14.77 6.30
CA ALA A 200 -1.41 15.43 7.30
C ALA A 200 -2.02 15.48 8.72
N ASP A 201 -3.16 14.84 8.94
CA ASP A 201 -3.86 14.76 10.24
C ASP A 201 -3.36 13.54 11.03
N PHE A 202 -2.27 13.73 11.79
CA PHE A 202 -1.55 12.66 12.49
C PHE A 202 -1.94 12.57 13.98
N ALA A 203 -2.68 13.53 14.51
CA ALA A 203 -3.00 13.61 15.93
C ALA A 203 -4.49 13.82 16.17
N LEU A 204 -4.98 13.30 17.30
CA LEU A 204 -6.33 13.64 17.75
C LEU A 204 -6.37 15.08 18.30
N PRO A 205 -7.48 15.81 18.10
CA PRO A 205 -8.72 15.38 17.45
C PRO A 205 -8.66 15.45 15.91
N ASN A 206 -9.15 14.41 15.22
CA ASN A 206 -9.20 14.37 13.75
C ASN A 206 -9.90 15.61 13.16
N GLY A 207 -9.39 16.10 12.03
CA GLY A 207 -9.84 17.29 11.31
C GLY A 207 -9.29 18.59 11.87
N VAL A 208 -8.35 18.54 12.81
CA VAL A 208 -7.70 19.71 13.42
C VAL A 208 -6.20 19.69 13.08
N PHE A 209 -5.80 20.49 12.10
CA PHE A 209 -4.41 20.62 11.67
C PHE A 209 -3.63 21.60 12.54
N ASP A 210 -2.86 21.10 13.50
CA ASP A 210 -2.07 21.93 14.42
C ASP A 210 -0.67 21.37 14.72
N ILE A 211 -0.03 21.89 15.78
CA ILE A 211 1.34 21.49 16.14
C ILE A 211 1.43 20.03 16.62
N ALA A 212 0.32 19.46 17.11
CA ALA A 212 0.26 18.06 17.51
C ALA A 212 0.52 17.14 16.31
N ASP A 213 -0.03 17.44 15.13
CA ASP A 213 0.24 16.66 13.91
C ASP A 213 1.70 16.70 13.51
N VAL A 214 2.30 17.89 13.56
CA VAL A 214 3.72 18.07 13.24
C VAL A 214 4.59 17.27 14.22
N VAL A 215 4.26 17.29 15.51
CA VAL A 215 4.99 16.51 16.52
C VAL A 215 4.80 15.02 16.29
N SER A 216 3.58 14.55 16.03
CA SER A 216 3.29 13.14 15.74
C SER A 216 4.02 12.67 14.47
N PHE A 217 3.98 13.44 13.39
CA PHE A 217 4.74 13.17 12.17
C PHE A 217 6.23 13.03 12.47
N LEU A 218 6.84 13.98 13.20
CA LEU A 218 8.26 13.93 13.54
C LEU A 218 8.64 12.74 14.44
N GLN A 219 7.73 12.31 15.32
CA GLN A 219 7.93 11.14 16.16
C GLN A 219 7.97 9.84 15.34
N VAL A 220 7.08 9.71 14.35
CA VAL A 220 7.07 8.55 13.44
C VAL A 220 8.26 8.63 12.47
N PHE A 221 8.49 9.80 11.87
CA PHE A 221 9.63 10.06 10.98
C PHE A 221 10.98 9.72 11.63
N GLY A 222 11.16 10.11 12.90
CA GLY A 222 12.39 9.85 13.64
C GLY A 222 12.64 8.37 13.97
N GLN A 223 11.63 7.51 13.83
CA GLN A 223 11.80 6.05 13.96
C GLN A 223 12.37 5.42 12.69
N GLY A 224 12.21 6.07 11.53
CA GLY A 224 12.64 5.55 10.24
C GLY A 224 11.81 4.35 9.78
N CYS A 225 12.30 3.67 8.73
CA CYS A 225 11.75 2.40 8.31
C CYS A 225 12.38 1.24 9.11
N PRO A 226 11.61 0.18 9.45
CA PRO A 226 12.13 -1.03 10.09
C PRO A 226 13.13 -1.81 9.23
#